data_AF-A0A6A8MRN1-F1
#
_entry.id   AF-A0A6A8MRN1-F1
#
_cell.length_a   1.000
_cell.length_b   1.000
_cell.length_c   1.000
_cell.angle_alpha   90.00
_cell.angle_beta   90.00
_cell.angle_gamma   90.00
#
_symmetry.space_group_name_H-M   'P 1'
#
loop_
_entity.id
_entity.type
_entity.pdbx_description
1 polymer ?
#
loop_
_entity_poly.entity_id
_entity_poly.type
_entity_poly.pdbx_seq_one_letter_code
_entity_poly.pdbx_strand_id
1 'polypeptide(L)'
;MKEKYLYLIPSYKQSFSKWFSIFLSITFFSGVIILSSNYYVCILAVLFYISENRDKVFSDGTGLSGSIAVGICAAVFYSTSGSYISVVLICAAGGFYISHVQSKSWLKVAVNSVSFGISGLVSSLVGYSVLEQSNSLAWVCLSLVLIVFSYWITNSILVSFAI
;
A
#
# COMPACT_ATOMS: atom_id res chain seq x y z
N MET A 1 -33.72 -8.90 16.54
CA MET A 1 -33.91 -9.64 15.28
C MET A 1 -34.04 -8.67 14.10
N LYS A 2 -32.94 -8.25 13.46
CA LYS A 2 -32.94 -7.46 12.22
C LYS A 2 -31.76 -7.84 11.31
N GLU A 3 -31.60 -9.14 11.04
CA GLU A 3 -30.68 -9.63 10.00
C GLU A 3 -31.50 -10.30 8.88
N LYS A 4 -32.01 -9.54 7.91
CA LYS A 4 -32.73 -10.17 6.78
C LYS A 4 -32.70 -9.45 5.42
N TYR A 5 -31.77 -8.52 5.16
CA TYR A 5 -31.79 -7.76 3.90
C TYR A 5 -30.44 -7.54 3.18
N LEU A 6 -29.43 -8.38 3.39
CA LEU A 6 -28.12 -8.20 2.71
C LEU A 6 -27.82 -9.19 1.56
N TYR A 7 -28.76 -10.05 1.16
CA TYR A 7 -28.50 -11.11 0.16
C TYR A 7 -29.33 -11.03 -1.12
N LEU A 8 -29.59 -9.83 -1.66
CA LEU A 8 -30.22 -9.69 -2.99
C LEU A 8 -29.49 -8.67 -3.87
N ILE A 9 -28.17 -8.82 -3.99
CA ILE A 9 -27.47 -8.29 -5.17
C ILE A 9 -27.56 -9.39 -6.24
N PRO A 10 -28.11 -9.12 -7.44
CA PRO A 10 -28.18 -10.10 -8.51
C PRO A 10 -26.78 -10.68 -8.80
N SER A 11 -26.66 -12.01 -8.91
CA SER A 11 -25.37 -12.71 -9.11
C SER A 11 -24.55 -12.15 -10.28
N TYR A 12 -25.23 -11.68 -11.33
CA TYR A 12 -24.64 -11.02 -12.49
C TYR A 12 -23.92 -9.69 -12.14
N LYS A 13 -24.50 -8.85 -11.27
CA LYS A 13 -23.87 -7.59 -10.81
C LYS A 13 -22.61 -7.88 -10.01
N GLN A 14 -22.61 -8.95 -9.21
CA GLN A 14 -21.46 -9.39 -8.44
C GLN A 14 -20.35 -9.96 -9.33
N SER A 15 -20.72 -10.71 -10.39
CA SER A 15 -19.78 -11.24 -11.38
C SER A 15 -19.14 -10.13 -12.22
N PHE A 16 -19.93 -9.18 -12.74
CA PHE A 16 -19.43 -8.03 -13.50
C PHE A 16 -18.49 -7.15 -12.65
N SER A 17 -18.84 -6.88 -11.40
CA SER A 17 -18.01 -6.10 -10.47
C SER A 17 -16.65 -6.78 -10.20
N LYS A 18 -16.62 -8.11 -10.08
CA LYS A 18 -15.37 -8.88 -9.95
C LYS A 18 -14.47 -8.73 -11.18
N TRP A 19 -14.99 -9.01 -12.38
CA TRP A 19 -14.20 -8.90 -13.61
C TRP A 19 -13.74 -7.47 -13.90
N PHE A 20 -14.56 -6.48 -13.59
CA PHE A 20 -14.20 -5.07 -13.70
C PHE A 20 -13.04 -4.71 -12.74
N SER A 21 -13.08 -5.19 -11.49
CA SER A 21 -11.97 -4.97 -10.55
C SER A 21 -10.66 -5.63 -11.00
N ILE A 22 -10.74 -6.84 -11.58
CA ILE A 22 -9.57 -7.54 -12.14
C ILE A 22 -8.97 -6.74 -13.30
N PHE A 23 -9.81 -6.29 -14.25
CA PHE A 23 -9.37 -5.48 -15.39
C PHE A 23 -8.66 -4.20 -14.95
N LEU A 24 -9.23 -3.49 -13.97
CA LEU A 24 -8.65 -2.24 -13.49
C LEU A 24 -7.30 -2.46 -12.77
N SER A 25 -7.21 -3.52 -11.95
CA SER A 25 -5.94 -3.92 -11.34
C SER A 25 -4.88 -4.26 -12.38
N ILE A 26 -5.23 -5.02 -13.43
CA ILE A 26 -4.31 -5.33 -14.54
C ILE A 26 -3.85 -4.05 -15.24
N THR A 27 -4.76 -3.10 -15.47
CA THR A 27 -4.43 -1.81 -16.11
C THR A 27 -3.45 -1.01 -15.26
N PHE A 28 -3.68 -0.91 -13.95
CA PHE A 28 -2.76 -0.25 -13.02
C PHE A 28 -1.37 -0.90 -13.04
N PHE A 29 -1.29 -2.23 -12.92
CA PHE A 29 -0.01 -2.94 -12.93
C PHE A 29 0.71 -2.84 -14.28
N SER A 30 -0.02 -2.77 -15.39
CA SER A 30 0.55 -2.47 -16.70
C SER A 30 1.23 -1.10 -16.70
N GLY A 31 0.61 -0.09 -16.08
CA GLY A 31 1.21 1.22 -15.85
C GLY A 31 2.49 1.17 -15.00
N VAL A 32 2.48 0.41 -13.90
CA VAL A 32 3.67 0.22 -13.04
C VAL A 32 4.83 -0.42 -13.80
N ILE A 33 4.54 -1.41 -14.64
CA ILE A 33 5.53 -2.08 -15.51
C ILE A 33 6.16 -1.06 -16.48
N ILE A 34 5.32 -0.29 -17.17
CA ILE A 34 5.77 0.73 -18.14
C ILE A 34 6.62 1.80 -17.45
N LEU A 35 6.21 2.28 -16.28
CA LEU A 35 6.86 3.39 -15.58
C LEU A 35 8.17 3.01 -14.90
N SER A 36 8.32 1.76 -14.44
CA SER A 36 9.50 1.38 -13.65
C SER A 36 10.59 0.69 -14.45
N SER A 37 10.26 -0.02 -15.54
CA SER A 37 11.18 -0.91 -16.27
C SER A 37 11.99 -1.89 -15.38
N ASN A 38 11.57 -2.08 -14.13
CA ASN A 38 12.27 -2.85 -13.10
C ASN A 38 11.31 -3.89 -12.50
N TYR A 39 11.66 -5.16 -12.66
CA TYR A 39 10.82 -6.26 -12.22
C TYR A 39 10.65 -6.31 -10.69
N TYR A 40 11.61 -5.82 -9.90
CA TYR A 40 11.47 -5.74 -8.45
C TYR A 40 10.34 -4.79 -8.04
N VAL A 41 10.18 -3.66 -8.74
CA VAL A 41 9.06 -2.72 -8.50
C VAL A 41 7.73 -3.40 -8.75
N CYS A 42 7.64 -4.17 -9.84
CA CYS A 42 6.43 -4.90 -10.19
C CYS A 42 6.09 -5.97 -9.14
N ILE A 43 7.09 -6.76 -8.72
CA ILE A 43 6.92 -7.80 -7.70
C ILE A 43 6.47 -7.18 -6.37
N LEU A 44 7.17 -6.15 -5.89
CA LEU A 44 6.86 -5.52 -4.62
C LEU A 44 5.50 -4.80 -4.66
N ALA A 45 5.15 -4.16 -5.77
CA ALA A 45 3.83 -3.54 -5.94
C ALA A 45 2.70 -4.59 -5.89
N VAL A 46 2.89 -5.75 -6.53
CA VAL A 46 1.93 -6.86 -6.48
C VAL A 46 1.83 -7.43 -5.06
N LEU A 47 2.96 -7.63 -4.38
CA LEU A 47 2.98 -8.10 -2.99
C LEU A 47 2.28 -7.12 -2.05
N PHE A 48 2.52 -5.81 -2.22
CA PHE A 48 1.87 -4.76 -1.43
C PHE A 48 0.35 -4.82 -1.64
N TYR A 49 -0.09 -4.82 -2.91
CA TYR A 49 -1.51 -4.92 -3.28
C TYR A 49 -2.18 -6.17 -2.73
N ILE A 50 -1.55 -7.34 -2.86
CA ILE A 50 -2.10 -8.60 -2.34
C ILE A 50 -2.22 -8.52 -0.82
N SER A 51 -1.17 -8.03 -0.15
CA SER A 51 -1.13 -7.92 1.30
C SER A 51 -2.29 -7.05 1.80
N GLU A 52 -2.41 -5.83 1.26
CA GLU A 52 -3.46 -4.88 1.65
C GLU A 52 -4.88 -5.44 1.42
N ASN A 53 -5.08 -6.21 0.35
CA ASN A 53 -6.37 -6.84 0.06
C ASN A 53 -6.65 -8.11 0.88
N ARG A 54 -5.68 -8.58 1.68
CA ARG A 54 -5.79 -9.74 2.57
C ARG A 54 -5.78 -9.36 4.05
N ASP A 55 -5.69 -8.07 4.34
CA ASP A 55 -5.70 -7.55 5.70
C ASP A 55 -6.95 -8.00 6.46
N LYS A 56 -6.72 -8.35 7.73
CA LYS A 56 -7.77 -8.77 8.64
C LYS A 56 -7.90 -7.75 9.75
N VAL A 57 -9.11 -7.23 9.91
CA VAL A 57 -9.52 -6.49 11.11
C VAL A 57 -10.20 -7.48 12.04
N PHE A 58 -9.72 -7.56 13.26
CA PHE A 58 -10.25 -8.41 14.33
C PHE A 58 -11.40 -7.69 15.05
N SER A 59 -12.18 -8.45 15.82
CA SER A 59 -13.35 -7.93 16.54
C SER A 59 -13.03 -6.91 17.64
N ASP A 60 -11.79 -6.86 18.09
CA ASP A 60 -11.27 -5.90 19.07
C ASP A 60 -10.79 -4.58 18.42
N GLY A 61 -10.96 -4.45 17.09
CA GLY A 61 -10.52 -3.28 16.33
C GLY A 61 -9.04 -3.28 15.97
N THR A 62 -8.29 -4.32 16.33
CA THR A 62 -6.91 -4.49 15.85
C THR A 62 -6.91 -4.94 14.39
N GLY A 63 -5.94 -4.46 13.62
CA GLY A 63 -5.76 -4.84 12.22
C GLY A 63 -4.38 -5.44 12.01
N LEU A 64 -4.30 -6.53 11.25
CA LEU A 64 -3.03 -7.08 10.79
C LEU A 64 -2.90 -6.86 9.29
N SER A 65 -1.86 -6.11 8.94
CA SER A 65 -1.52 -5.81 7.56
C SER A 65 -0.11 -6.23 7.20
N GLY A 66 0.01 -7.03 6.15
CA GLY A 66 1.31 -7.37 5.57
C GLY A 66 1.88 -6.26 4.69
N SER A 67 1.04 -5.30 4.27
CA SER A 67 1.40 -4.31 3.25
C SER A 67 2.47 -3.35 3.77
N ILE A 68 2.37 -2.95 5.04
CA ILE A 68 3.35 -2.09 5.70
C ILE A 68 4.73 -2.74 5.68
N ALA A 69 4.84 -4.03 5.99
CA ALA A 69 6.12 -4.73 5.94
C ALA A 69 6.73 -4.67 4.52
N VAL A 70 5.92 -4.88 3.48
CA VAL A 70 6.37 -4.77 2.08
C VAL A 70 6.80 -3.34 1.75
N GLY A 71 6.05 -2.32 2.17
CA GLY A 71 6.40 -0.91 1.98
C GLY A 71 7.70 -0.51 2.66
N ILE A 72 7.93 -0.99 3.88
CA ILE A 72 9.18 -0.77 4.62
C ILE A 72 10.35 -1.49 3.94
N CYS A 73 10.15 -2.73 3.48
CA CYS A 73 11.17 -3.42 2.69
C CYS A 73 11.52 -2.63 1.41
N ALA A 74 10.53 -2.08 0.71
CA ALA A 74 10.78 -1.24 -0.46
C ALA A 74 11.54 0.05 -0.08
N ALA A 75 11.14 0.73 0.99
CA ALA A 75 11.80 1.94 1.47
C ALA A 75 13.27 1.69 1.84
N VAL A 76 13.57 0.59 2.54
CA VAL A 76 14.94 0.20 2.91
C VAL A 76 15.75 -0.23 1.68
N PHE A 77 15.15 -1.01 0.77
CA PHE A 77 15.86 -1.48 -0.42
C PHE A 77 16.23 -0.33 -1.36
N TYR A 78 15.32 0.62 -1.55
CA TYR A 78 15.53 1.72 -2.48
C TYR A 78 16.16 2.97 -1.82
N SER A 79 16.25 3.05 -0.49
CA SER A 79 16.84 4.20 0.18
C SER A 79 18.25 4.51 -0.30
N THR A 80 19.10 3.50 -0.47
CA THR A 80 20.49 3.67 -0.92
C THR A 80 20.62 3.90 -2.42
N SER A 81 19.67 3.40 -3.21
CA SER A 81 19.66 3.59 -4.68
C SER A 81 19.10 4.94 -5.12
N GLY A 82 18.43 5.68 -4.22
CA GLY A 82 17.75 6.94 -4.51
C GLY A 82 16.53 6.82 -5.43
N SER A 83 16.05 5.61 -5.74
CA SER A 83 14.90 5.41 -6.63
C SER A 83 13.56 5.63 -5.91
N TYR A 84 13.31 6.85 -5.47
CA TYR A 84 12.13 7.22 -4.69
C TYR A 84 10.81 6.98 -5.43
N ILE A 85 10.79 7.20 -6.75
CA ILE A 85 9.61 6.95 -7.58
C ILE A 85 9.20 5.47 -7.56
N SER A 86 10.18 4.56 -7.46
CA SER A 86 9.92 3.12 -7.35
C SER A 86 9.17 2.80 -6.06
N VAL A 87 9.57 3.40 -4.94
CA VAL A 87 8.89 3.24 -3.65
C VAL A 87 7.47 3.79 -3.71
N VAL A 88 7.27 4.97 -4.31
CA VAL A 88 5.94 5.56 -4.49
C VAL A 88 5.03 4.63 -5.29
N LEU A 89 5.51 4.09 -6.41
CA LEU A 89 4.73 3.18 -7.26
C LEU A 89 4.36 1.88 -6.53
N ILE A 90 5.30 1.31 -5.76
CA ILE A 90 5.07 0.11 -4.95
C ILE A 90 3.97 0.34 -3.92
N CYS A 91 4.11 1.39 -3.09
CA CYS A 91 3.18 1.62 -2.00
C CYS A 91 1.81 2.10 -2.50
N ALA A 92 1.78 2.91 -3.57
CA ALA A 92 0.52 3.36 -4.17
C ALA A 92 -0.38 2.20 -4.65
N ALA A 93 0.19 1.03 -4.95
CA ALA A 93 -0.56 -0.16 -5.30
C ALA A 93 -1.55 -0.60 -4.21
N GLY A 94 -1.25 -0.32 -2.94
CA GLY A 94 -2.17 -0.58 -1.82
C GLY A 94 -3.48 0.20 -1.90
N GLY A 95 -3.51 1.33 -2.59
CA GLY A 95 -4.74 2.11 -2.73
C GLY A 95 -5.84 1.42 -3.55
N PHE A 96 -5.48 0.42 -4.35
CA PHE A 96 -6.41 -0.42 -5.13
C PHE A 96 -7.08 -1.48 -4.26
N TYR A 97 -7.71 -1.07 -3.16
CA TYR A 97 -8.51 -1.97 -2.35
C TYR A 97 -9.73 -2.46 -3.15
N ILE A 98 -9.85 -3.77 -3.33
CA ILE A 98 -10.83 -4.41 -4.23
C ILE A 98 -12.25 -3.98 -3.88
N SER A 99 -12.58 -3.88 -2.60
CA SER A 99 -13.93 -3.47 -2.20
C SER A 99 -14.24 -2.02 -2.60
N HIS A 100 -13.26 -1.11 -2.56
CA HIS A 100 -13.40 0.27 -3.00
C HIS A 100 -13.55 0.35 -4.52
N VAL A 101 -12.78 -0.45 -5.27
CA VAL A 101 -12.90 -0.54 -6.74
C VAL A 101 -14.28 -1.10 -7.13
N GLN A 102 -14.72 -2.17 -6.49
CA GLN A 102 -16.01 -2.81 -6.75
C GLN A 102 -17.21 -1.92 -6.43
N SER A 103 -17.09 -1.10 -5.37
CA SER A 103 -18.08 -0.08 -4.99
C SER A 103 -17.92 1.25 -5.73
N LYS A 104 -16.95 1.37 -6.64
CA LYS A 104 -16.63 2.61 -7.38
C LYS A 104 -16.32 3.81 -6.47
N SER A 105 -15.74 3.55 -5.31
CA SER A 105 -15.31 4.57 -4.34
C SER A 105 -13.99 5.21 -4.79
N TRP A 106 -13.97 5.87 -5.96
CA TRP A 106 -12.74 6.34 -6.60
C TRP A 106 -11.96 7.35 -5.77
N LEU A 107 -12.66 8.21 -5.02
CA LEU A 107 -12.02 9.14 -4.10
C LEU A 107 -11.22 8.38 -3.02
N LYS A 108 -11.78 7.30 -2.46
CA LYS A 108 -11.07 6.46 -1.47
C LYS A 108 -9.88 5.75 -2.08
N VAL A 109 -10.01 5.25 -3.32
CA VAL A 109 -8.89 4.63 -4.04
C VAL A 109 -7.76 5.64 -4.25
N ALA A 110 -8.09 6.85 -4.71
CA ALA A 110 -7.12 7.92 -4.95
C ALA A 110 -6.43 8.37 -3.66
N VAL A 111 -7.21 8.66 -2.62
CA VAL A 111 -6.70 9.01 -1.28
C VAL A 111 -5.75 7.94 -0.78
N ASN A 112 -6.17 6.66 -0.74
CA ASN A 112 -5.33 5.60 -0.20
C ASN A 112 -4.04 5.43 -1.02
N SER A 113 -4.13 5.53 -2.35
CA SER A 113 -2.96 5.43 -3.23
C SER A 113 -1.94 6.54 -2.93
N VAL A 114 -2.43 7.78 -2.77
CA VAL A 114 -1.59 8.93 -2.43
C VAL A 114 -1.02 8.79 -1.03
N SER A 115 -1.83 8.41 -0.04
CA SER A 115 -1.40 8.22 1.34
C SER A 115 -0.27 7.20 1.44
N PHE A 116 -0.46 5.99 0.88
CA PHE A 116 0.58 4.98 0.88
C PHE A 116 1.82 5.40 0.09
N GLY A 117 1.63 6.01 -1.09
CA GLY A 117 2.74 6.49 -1.91
C GLY A 117 3.62 7.52 -1.19
N ILE A 118 3.00 8.53 -0.55
CA ILE A 118 3.71 9.56 0.20
C ILE A 118 4.36 8.97 1.46
N SER A 119 3.67 8.08 2.19
CA SER A 119 4.26 7.41 3.36
C SER A 119 5.50 6.60 2.98
N GLY A 120 5.44 5.84 1.89
CA GLY A 120 6.60 5.13 1.35
C GLY A 120 7.76 6.07 1.00
N LEU A 121 7.46 7.18 0.33
CA LEU A 121 8.45 8.21 -0.01
C LEU A 121 9.14 8.76 1.23
N VAL A 122 8.37 9.21 2.23
CA VAL A 122 8.91 9.78 3.47
C VAL A 122 9.79 8.75 4.18
N SER A 123 9.35 7.50 4.28
CA SER A 123 10.14 6.42 4.89
C SER A 123 11.42 6.13 4.14
N SER A 124 11.42 6.20 2.80
CA SER A 124 12.62 6.02 2.00
C SER A 124 13.63 7.17 2.20
N LEU A 125 13.15 8.41 2.34
CA LEU A 125 13.99 9.58 2.62
C LEU A 125 14.60 9.53 4.02
N VAL A 126 13.79 9.15 5.02
CA VAL A 126 14.29 8.88 6.38
C VAL A 126 15.35 7.80 6.30
N GLY A 127 15.07 6.68 5.62
CA GLY A 127 15.98 5.56 5.46
C GLY A 127 17.32 5.97 4.82
N TYR A 128 17.30 6.76 3.76
CA TYR A 128 18.51 7.29 3.13
C TYR A 128 19.34 8.10 4.13
N SER A 129 18.68 8.95 4.92
CA SER A 129 19.34 9.82 5.88
C SER A 129 19.97 9.09 7.07
N VAL A 130 19.37 7.98 7.53
CA VAL A 130 19.80 7.30 8.77
C VAL A 130 20.61 6.02 8.53
N LEU A 131 20.37 5.29 7.43
CA LEU A 131 21.07 4.02 7.16
C LEU A 131 22.52 4.22 6.71
N GLU A 132 22.85 5.36 6.10
CA GLU A 132 24.22 5.64 5.64
C GLU A 132 25.16 6.10 6.78
N GLN A 133 24.63 6.39 7.98
CA GLN A 133 25.42 6.97 9.07
C GLN A 133 26.31 5.95 9.79
N SER A 134 25.91 4.67 9.86
CA SER A 134 26.67 3.64 10.56
C SER A 134 26.22 2.23 10.22
N ASN A 135 27.19 1.30 10.15
CA ASN A 135 26.95 -0.12 9.93
C ASN A 135 26.79 -0.93 11.23
N SER A 136 26.73 -0.29 12.40
CA SER A 136 26.51 -1.02 13.65
C SER A 136 25.09 -1.60 13.68
N LEU A 137 24.94 -2.83 14.20
CA LEU A 137 23.64 -3.48 14.31
C LEU A 137 22.64 -2.63 15.11
N ALA A 138 23.11 -1.97 16.18
CA ALA A 138 22.28 -1.09 16.99
C ALA A 138 21.75 0.11 16.19
N TRP A 139 22.60 0.71 15.33
CA TRP A 139 22.20 1.81 14.46
C TRP A 139 21.23 1.38 13.37
N VAL A 140 21.43 0.19 12.78
CA VAL A 140 20.50 -0.38 11.79
C VAL A 140 19.13 -0.63 12.44
N CYS A 141 19.09 -1.21 13.65
CA CYS A 141 17.85 -1.43 14.38
C CYS A 141 17.13 -0.11 14.70
N LEU A 142 17.84 0.91 15.18
CA LEU A 142 17.27 2.22 15.45
C LEU A 142 16.74 2.88 14.16
N SER A 143 17.49 2.75 13.06
CA SER A 143 17.10 3.26 11.75
C SER A 143 15.80 2.63 11.27
N LEU A 144 15.66 1.31 11.39
CA LEU A 144 14.42 0.60 11.05
C LEU A 144 13.22 1.10 11.84
N VAL A 145 13.39 1.36 13.14
CA VAL A 145 12.35 1.95 13.98
C VAL A 145 11.91 3.31 13.42
N LEU A 146 12.86 4.19 13.10
CA LEU A 146 12.55 5.52 12.53
C LEU A 146 11.84 5.43 11.18
N ILE A 147 12.27 4.52 10.30
CA ILE A 147 11.64 4.29 9.00
C ILE A 147 10.20 3.82 9.19
N VAL A 148 9.95 2.84 10.07
CA VAL A 148 8.59 2.32 10.35
C VAL A 148 7.69 3.41 10.94
N PHE A 149 8.16 4.15 11.94
CA PHE A 149 7.38 5.22 12.55
C PHE A 149 7.06 6.34 11.57
N SER A 150 8.02 6.71 10.72
CA SER A 150 7.77 7.72 9.68
C SER A 150 6.64 7.29 8.74
N TYR A 151 6.62 6.02 8.32
CA TYR A 151 5.56 5.50 7.45
C TYR A 151 4.20 5.63 8.13
N TRP A 152 4.12 5.13 9.37
CA TRP A 152 2.90 5.09 10.16
C TRP A 152 2.35 6.48 10.41
N ILE A 153 3.18 7.39 10.92
CA ILE A 153 2.79 8.77 11.24
C ILE A 153 2.30 9.47 9.97
N THR A 154 3.06 9.38 8.87
CA THR A 154 2.65 10.00 7.60
C THR A 154 1.32 9.43 7.11
N ASN A 155 1.13 8.11 7.16
CA ASN A 155 -0.12 7.50 6.69
C ASN A 155 -1.31 7.91 7.57
N SER A 156 -1.15 7.89 8.89
CA SER A 156 -2.19 8.29 9.84
C SER A 156 -2.59 9.75 9.66
N ILE A 157 -1.62 10.65 9.45
CA ILE A 157 -1.89 12.07 9.19
C ILE A 157 -2.66 12.22 7.87
N LEU A 158 -2.19 11.61 6.78
CA LEU A 158 -2.83 11.77 5.46
C LEU A 158 -4.25 11.21 5.42
N VAL A 159 -4.47 10.05 6.05
CA VAL A 159 -5.81 9.45 6.16
C VAL A 159 -6.73 10.29 7.05
N SER A 160 -6.22 10.98 8.08
CA SER A 160 -7.03 11.84 8.95
C SER A 160 -7.67 13.02 8.22
N PHE A 161 -7.06 13.50 7.12
CA PHE A 161 -7.61 14.56 6.28
C PHE A 161 -8.63 14.07 5.25
N ALA A 162 -8.79 12.74 5.11
CA ALA A 162 -9.67 12.14 4.12
C ALA A 162 -11.01 11.64 4.70
N ILE A 163 -11.21 11.85 6.01
CA ILE A 163 -12.45 11.60 6.75
C ILE A 163 -13.27 12.89 6.76
#